data_AF-A0A3D5EW06-F1
#
_entry.id   AF-A0A3D5EW06-F1
#
_cell.length_a   1.000
_cell.length_b   1.000
_cell.length_c   1.000
_cell.angle_alpha   90.00
_cell.angle_beta   90.00
_cell.angle_gamma   90.00
#
_symmetry.space_group_name_H-M   'P 1'
#
loop_
_entity.id
_entity.type
_entity.pdbx_description
1 polymer ?
#
loop_
_entity_poly.entity_id
_entity_poly.type
_entity_poly.pdbx_seq_one_letter_code
_entity_poly.pdbx_strand_id
1 'polypeptide(L)'
;RQSGWEGDALERLGLGLYRPRLPPVIGSVSASSAAQAAGLQSGDEVLEIDGEPIDSWADLVSVVRRSPGQTLQMDVLRQGLRQQLTVRPSAVDDRGREIGRIGASVRDGGEAREQLMITVRYGPVSALGKALGETWDKSAFTLVMIGRMITGEVSWRNISGPVTIADYAGQSAKLGLDYYLKFLALVSISLGVLNLLPIPILDGGHLLYYLVEIIKRGPVSERTMEIGQQIGLAFLIMLMAFAFYNDINRLFSG
;
A
#
# COMPACT_ATOMS: atom_id res chain seq x y z
N ARG A 1 -9.69 -32.48 -3.69
CA ARG A 1 -8.24 -32.83 -3.70
C ARG A 1 -7.61 -32.12 -4.90
N GLN A 2 -7.03 -30.94 -4.71
CA GLN A 2 -6.22 -30.27 -5.74
C GLN A 2 -4.86 -29.90 -5.13
N SER A 3 -3.91 -30.79 -5.46
CA SER A 3 -2.46 -30.64 -5.63
C SER A 3 -1.78 -29.35 -5.11
N GLY A 4 -1.06 -29.48 -3.99
CA GLY A 4 -0.06 -28.53 -3.51
C GLY A 4 1.36 -28.88 -3.97
N TRP A 5 1.78 -28.37 -5.14
CA TRP A 5 3.08 -28.71 -5.75
C TRP A 5 4.01 -27.52 -6.04
N GLU A 6 3.79 -26.34 -5.46
CA GLU A 6 4.66 -25.17 -5.73
C GLU A 6 5.44 -24.66 -4.52
N GLY A 7 5.22 -25.20 -3.31
CA GLY A 7 5.95 -24.79 -2.10
C GLY A 7 6.66 -25.92 -1.34
N ASP A 8 6.11 -27.13 -1.34
CA ASP A 8 6.47 -28.20 -0.39
C ASP A 8 7.67 -29.05 -0.85
N ALA A 9 7.90 -29.19 -2.16
CA ALA A 9 8.94 -30.09 -2.68
C ALA A 9 10.38 -29.60 -2.42
N LEU A 10 10.62 -28.29 -2.48
CA LEU A 10 11.95 -27.70 -2.24
C LEU A 10 12.30 -27.67 -0.75
N GLU A 11 11.32 -27.37 0.11
CA GLU A 11 11.49 -27.38 1.57
C GLU A 11 11.83 -28.79 2.08
N ARG A 12 11.21 -29.84 1.52
CA ARG A 12 11.52 -31.26 1.84
C ARG A 12 12.92 -31.70 1.41
N LEU A 13 13.53 -31.02 0.44
CA LEU A 13 14.91 -31.25 0.00
C LEU A 13 15.93 -30.42 0.80
N GLY A 14 15.48 -29.67 1.82
CA GLY A 14 16.34 -28.79 2.61
C GLY A 14 16.72 -27.49 1.90
N LEU A 15 16.09 -27.17 0.77
CA LEU A 15 16.33 -25.95 0.01
C LEU A 15 15.30 -24.89 0.43
N GLY A 16 15.71 -23.97 1.29
CA GLY A 16 14.92 -22.80 1.69
C GLY A 16 15.43 -21.52 1.02
N LEU A 17 14.52 -20.63 0.65
CA LEU A 17 14.90 -19.24 0.34
C LEU A 17 15.53 -18.62 1.58
N TYR A 18 16.74 -18.06 1.45
CA TYR A 18 17.36 -17.31 2.54
C TYR A 18 16.44 -16.14 2.92
N ARG A 19 15.94 -16.17 4.15
CA ARG A 19 15.18 -15.07 4.74
C ARG A 19 16.07 -14.40 5.79
N PRO A 20 16.31 -13.09 5.70
CA PRO A 20 17.07 -12.39 6.72
C PRO A 20 16.37 -12.59 8.07
N ARG A 21 17.14 -12.98 9.09
CA ARG A 21 16.64 -13.14 10.45
C ARG A 21 16.44 -11.75 11.06
N LEU A 22 15.25 -11.20 10.87
CA LEU A 22 14.82 -9.97 11.52
C LEU A 22 14.43 -10.27 12.96
N PRO A 23 14.87 -9.46 13.95
CA PRO A 23 14.43 -9.64 15.33
C PRO A 23 12.92 -9.42 15.43
N PRO A 24 12.22 -10.09 16.36
CA PRO A 24 10.76 -10.06 16.52
C PRO A 24 10.28 -8.77 17.21
N VAL A 25 10.71 -7.61 16.71
CA VAL A 25 10.37 -6.31 17.29
C VAL A 25 9.24 -5.66 16.51
N ILE A 26 8.21 -5.21 17.24
CA ILE A 26 7.07 -4.49 16.70
C ILE A 26 7.53 -3.10 16.23
N GLY A 27 7.31 -2.79 14.95
CA GLY A 27 7.59 -1.49 14.34
C GLY A 27 6.41 -0.54 14.43
N SER A 28 5.26 -0.95 13.92
CA SER A 28 4.01 -0.19 14.05
C SER A 28 2.82 -1.09 14.34
N VAL A 29 1.80 -0.52 14.99
CA VAL A 29 0.54 -1.19 15.32
C VAL A 29 -0.58 -0.43 14.64
N SER A 30 -1.40 -1.13 13.85
CA SER A 30 -2.52 -0.51 13.12
C SER A 30 -3.65 -0.15 14.08
N ALA A 31 -4.33 0.96 13.83
CA ALA A 31 -5.54 1.32 14.58
C ALA A 31 -6.65 0.27 14.41
N SER A 32 -7.45 0.06 15.46
CA SER A 32 -8.53 -0.92 15.55
C SER A 32 -8.10 -2.37 15.29
N SER A 33 -6.82 -2.69 15.51
CA SER A 33 -6.28 -4.04 15.32
C SER A 33 -6.29 -4.89 16.59
N ALA A 34 -6.16 -6.21 16.45
CA ALA A 34 -6.04 -7.10 17.60
C ALA A 34 -4.77 -6.84 18.42
N ALA A 35 -3.68 -6.41 17.77
CA ALA A 35 -2.47 -5.98 18.45
C ALA A 35 -2.71 -4.73 19.31
N GLN A 36 -3.44 -3.74 18.78
CA GLN A 36 -3.82 -2.56 19.57
C GLN A 36 -4.73 -2.93 20.75
N ALA A 37 -5.74 -3.78 20.52
CA ALA A 37 -6.66 -4.22 21.56
C ALA A 37 -5.97 -4.99 22.69
N ALA A 38 -4.91 -5.73 22.36
CA ALA A 38 -4.06 -6.42 23.32
C ALA A 38 -3.01 -5.52 24.00
N GLY A 39 -2.91 -4.26 23.59
CA GLY A 39 -1.98 -3.29 24.16
C GLY A 39 -0.53 -3.43 23.68
N LEU A 40 -0.29 -4.08 22.54
CA LEU A 40 1.03 -4.08 21.88
C LEU A 40 1.38 -2.66 21.41
N GLN A 41 2.66 -2.33 21.49
CA GLN A 41 3.19 -1.01 21.16
C GLN A 41 4.43 -1.13 20.26
N SER A 42 4.73 -0.04 19.55
CA SER A 42 6.00 0.08 18.82
C SER A 42 7.17 -0.04 19.79
N GLY A 43 8.16 -0.85 19.42
CA GLY A 43 9.34 -1.12 20.22
C GLY A 43 9.24 -2.35 21.13
N ASP A 44 8.07 -2.97 21.26
CA ASP A 44 7.94 -4.26 21.96
C ASP A 44 8.71 -5.35 21.22
N GLU A 45 9.55 -6.09 21.93
CA GLU A 45 10.23 -7.28 21.41
C GLU A 45 9.51 -8.53 21.92
N VAL A 46 8.99 -9.36 21.02
CA VAL A 46 8.30 -10.60 21.40
C VAL A 46 9.34 -11.68 21.68
N LEU A 47 9.38 -12.16 22.92
CA LEU A 47 10.33 -13.18 23.36
C LEU A 47 9.74 -14.59 23.21
N GLU A 48 8.48 -14.77 23.61
CA GLU A 48 7.83 -16.08 23.64
C GLU A 48 6.33 -15.96 23.27
N ILE A 49 5.78 -17.02 22.67
CA ILE A 49 4.33 -17.17 22.46
C ILE A 49 3.90 -18.54 22.96
N ASP A 50 2.96 -18.58 23.91
CA ASP A 50 2.47 -19.81 24.53
C ASP A 50 3.59 -20.72 25.09
N GLY A 51 4.68 -20.10 25.57
CA GLY A 51 5.86 -20.77 26.10
C GLY A 51 6.87 -21.24 25.04
N GLU A 52 6.61 -21.01 23.75
CA GLU A 52 7.55 -21.27 22.67
C GLU A 52 8.39 -20.02 22.36
N PRO A 53 9.74 -20.13 22.33
CA PRO A 53 10.61 -19.00 22.05
C PRO A 53 10.46 -18.50 20.60
N ILE A 54 10.46 -17.18 20.45
CA ILE A 54 10.39 -16.50 19.16
C ILE A 54 11.70 -15.79 18.91
N ASP A 55 12.52 -16.35 18.01
CA ASP A 55 13.83 -15.80 17.69
C ASP A 55 13.80 -14.81 16.52
N SER A 56 12.74 -14.85 15.70
CA SER A 56 12.64 -14.00 14.52
C SER A 56 11.22 -13.51 14.24
N TRP A 57 11.14 -12.40 13.50
CA TRP A 57 9.87 -11.89 12.98
C TRP A 57 9.13 -12.93 12.12
N ALA A 58 9.86 -13.78 11.39
CA ALA A 58 9.26 -14.82 10.57
C ALA A 58 8.55 -15.88 11.43
N ASP A 59 9.11 -16.20 12.59
CA ASP A 59 8.54 -17.16 13.54
C ASP A 59 7.26 -16.58 14.16
N LEU A 60 7.31 -15.31 14.61
CA LEU A 60 6.14 -14.56 15.08
C LEU A 60 5.00 -14.59 14.05
N VAL A 61 5.30 -14.22 12.79
CA VAL A 61 4.29 -14.21 11.71
C VAL A 61 3.75 -15.62 11.46
N SER A 62 4.60 -16.64 11.49
CA SER A 62 4.22 -18.04 11.28
C SER A 62 3.25 -18.54 12.35
N VAL A 63 3.51 -18.24 13.63
CA VAL A 63 2.62 -18.59 14.75
C VAL A 63 1.29 -17.85 14.61
N VAL A 64 1.31 -16.53 14.44
CA VAL A 64 0.10 -15.71 14.32
C VAL A 64 -0.79 -16.16 13.15
N ARG A 65 -0.23 -16.42 11.97
CA ARG A 65 -1.01 -16.83 10.79
C ARG A 65 -1.71 -18.17 10.98
N ARG A 66 -1.13 -19.09 11.77
CA ARG A 66 -1.67 -20.42 12.04
C ARG A 66 -2.72 -20.44 13.16
N SER A 67 -2.93 -19.32 13.85
CA SER A 67 -3.80 -19.21 15.01
C SER A 67 -4.98 -18.24 14.82
N PRO A 68 -5.75 -18.30 13.72
CA PRO A 68 -6.92 -17.43 13.55
C PRO A 68 -7.94 -17.66 14.67
N GLY A 69 -8.37 -16.59 15.33
CA GLY A 69 -9.38 -16.62 16.39
C GLY A 69 -8.95 -17.26 17.71
N GLN A 70 -7.73 -17.81 17.80
CA GLN A 70 -7.18 -18.42 19.00
C GLN A 70 -6.48 -17.37 19.86
N THR A 71 -6.61 -17.48 21.18
CA THR A 71 -5.95 -16.56 22.11
C THR A 71 -4.51 -17.03 22.31
N LEU A 72 -3.55 -16.14 22.05
CA LEU A 72 -2.12 -16.36 22.22
C LEU A 72 -1.63 -15.56 23.43
N GLN A 73 -0.87 -16.19 24.33
CA GLN A 73 -0.12 -15.49 25.36
C GLN A 73 1.24 -15.11 24.80
N MET A 74 1.55 -13.82 24.81
CA MET A 74 2.80 -13.29 24.27
C MET A 74 3.59 -12.65 25.42
N ASP A 75 4.80 -13.13 25.64
CA ASP A 75 5.74 -12.48 26.54
C ASP A 75 6.58 -11.49 25.74
N VAL A 76 6.46 -10.21 26.08
CA VAL A 76 7.14 -9.11 25.40
C VAL A 76 8.10 -8.39 26.33
N LEU A 77 9.22 -7.93 25.77
CA LEU A 77 10.14 -7.02 26.43
C LEU A 77 9.80 -5.59 26.02
N ARG A 78 9.35 -4.80 26.99
CA ARG A 78 9.04 -3.37 26.81
C ARG A 78 9.91 -2.55 27.73
N GLN A 79 10.78 -1.71 27.17
CA GLN A 79 11.71 -0.86 27.93
C GLN A 79 12.54 -1.64 28.97
N GLY A 80 12.91 -2.88 28.65
CA GLY A 80 13.69 -3.76 29.53
C GLY A 80 12.87 -4.55 30.56
N LEU A 81 11.55 -4.34 30.63
CA LEU A 81 10.65 -5.10 31.51
C LEU A 81 9.89 -6.15 30.72
N ARG A 82 9.83 -7.39 31.24
CA ARG A 82 8.99 -8.44 30.68
C ARG A 82 7.53 -8.19 31.05
N GLN A 83 6.65 -8.24 30.05
CA GLN A 83 5.22 -8.09 30.19
C GLN A 83 4.53 -9.22 29.44
N GLN A 84 3.52 -9.82 30.05
CA GLN A 84 2.69 -10.82 29.40
C GLN A 84 1.43 -10.15 28.84
N LEU A 85 1.20 -10.31 27.55
CA LEU A 85 0.07 -9.77 26.82
C LEU A 85 -0.75 -10.90 26.22
N THR A 86 -2.06 -10.70 26.09
CA THR A 86 -2.96 -11.69 25.51
C THR A 86 -3.49 -11.15 24.19
N VAL A 87 -3.11 -11.79 23.08
CA VAL A 87 -3.46 -11.35 21.72
C VAL A 87 -4.34 -12.40 21.05
N ARG A 88 -5.47 -11.99 20.49
CA ARG A 88 -6.36 -12.87 19.72
C ARG A 88 -6.34 -12.46 18.25
N PRO A 89 -5.62 -13.15 17.35
CA PRO A 89 -5.58 -12.79 15.93
C PRO A 89 -6.96 -12.84 15.29
N SER A 90 -7.30 -11.81 14.51
CA SER A 90 -8.52 -11.80 13.70
C SER A 90 -8.37 -12.77 12.53
N ALA A 91 -9.43 -13.52 12.22
CA ALA A 91 -9.48 -14.36 11.03
C ALA A 91 -9.68 -13.49 9.78
N VAL A 92 -8.82 -13.66 8.78
CA VAL A 92 -8.88 -12.96 7.50
C VAL A 92 -8.69 -13.97 6.39
N ASP A 93 -9.50 -13.88 5.33
CA ASP A 93 -9.28 -14.70 4.12
C ASP A 93 -8.08 -14.18 3.31
N ASP A 94 -7.14 -15.06 3.01
CA ASP A 94 -5.99 -14.80 2.15
C ASP A 94 -5.95 -15.87 1.05
N ARG A 95 -6.53 -15.52 -0.11
CA ARG A 95 -6.60 -16.37 -1.31
C ARG A 95 -7.28 -17.72 -1.05
N GLY A 96 -8.43 -17.70 -0.36
CA GLY A 96 -9.20 -18.91 -0.03
C GLY A 96 -8.64 -19.73 1.13
N ARG A 97 -7.72 -19.16 1.92
CA ARG A 97 -7.21 -19.75 3.17
C ARG A 97 -7.42 -18.76 4.30
N GLU A 98 -8.07 -19.22 5.35
CA GLU A 98 -8.23 -18.46 6.58
C GLU A 98 -6.89 -18.38 7.32
N ILE A 99 -6.45 -17.16 7.63
CA ILE A 99 -5.22 -16.89 8.39
C ILE A 99 -5.48 -15.93 9.54
N GLY A 100 -4.70 -16.06 10.61
CA GLY A 100 -4.69 -15.09 11.70
C GLY A 100 -3.93 -13.81 11.32
N ARG A 101 -4.46 -12.65 11.74
CA ARG A 101 -3.79 -11.35 11.59
C ARG A 101 -3.97 -10.50 12.85
N ILE A 102 -2.88 -9.96 13.38
CA ILE A 102 -2.90 -9.07 14.55
C ILE A 102 -2.79 -7.58 14.20
N GLY A 103 -2.37 -7.23 12.98
CA GLY A 103 -2.25 -5.82 12.56
C GLY A 103 -0.99 -5.10 13.05
N ALA A 104 0.08 -5.85 13.35
CA ALA A 104 1.41 -5.32 13.66
C ALA A 104 2.35 -5.48 12.45
N SER A 105 3.32 -4.57 12.32
CA SER A 105 4.39 -4.60 11.32
C SER A 105 5.76 -4.73 11.99
N VAL A 106 6.75 -5.25 11.27
CA VAL A 106 8.13 -5.37 11.78
C VAL A 106 8.77 -4.00 11.92
N ARG A 107 9.61 -3.83 12.93
CA ARG A 107 10.55 -2.69 12.99
C ARG A 107 11.66 -2.91 11.96
N ASP A 108 11.37 -2.63 10.70
CA ASP A 108 12.36 -2.67 9.63
C ASP A 108 13.19 -1.37 9.66
N GLY A 109 14.45 -1.48 10.10
CA GLY A 109 15.42 -0.37 10.05
C GLY A 109 15.96 -0.11 8.64
N GLY A 110 15.50 -0.84 7.62
CA GLY A 110 15.97 -0.73 6.23
C GLY A 110 17.30 -1.45 5.97
N GLU A 111 18.16 -1.56 6.99
CA GLU A 111 19.50 -2.14 6.89
C GLU A 111 19.50 -3.59 6.36
N ALA A 112 18.56 -4.42 6.80
CA ALA A 112 18.47 -5.82 6.36
C ALA A 112 17.99 -5.96 4.91
N ARG A 113 17.16 -5.02 4.41
CA ARG A 113 16.76 -4.97 3.00
C ARG A 113 17.88 -4.43 2.12
N GLU A 114 18.63 -3.44 2.59
CA GLU A 114 19.74 -2.84 1.85
C GLU A 114 20.86 -3.87 1.61
N GLN A 115 21.17 -4.71 2.60
CA GLN A 115 22.16 -5.80 2.48
C GLN A 115 21.78 -6.90 1.47
N LEU A 116 20.50 -6.99 1.09
CA LEU A 116 20.00 -7.98 0.12
C LEU A 116 19.78 -7.40 -1.27
N MET A 117 19.97 -6.09 -1.46
CA MET A 117 19.72 -5.41 -2.72
C MET A 117 21.03 -5.11 -3.44
N ILE A 118 21.11 -5.50 -4.71
CA ILE A 118 22.19 -5.06 -5.59
C ILE A 118 21.74 -3.84 -6.40
N THR A 119 22.60 -2.85 -6.53
CA THR A 119 22.35 -1.71 -7.42
C THR A 119 22.69 -2.10 -8.85
N VAL A 120 21.66 -2.28 -9.68
CA VAL A 120 21.82 -2.50 -11.13
C VAL A 120 21.91 -1.14 -11.83
N ARG A 121 23.03 -0.88 -12.50
CA ARG A 121 23.23 0.34 -13.29
C ARG A 121 22.91 0.08 -14.75
N TYR A 122 21.94 0.79 -15.28
CA TYR A 122 21.56 0.74 -16.69
C TYR A 122 22.31 1.81 -17.49
N GLY A 123 22.69 1.49 -18.73
CA GLY A 123 23.14 2.50 -19.69
C GLY A 123 21.96 3.36 -20.18
N PRO A 124 22.20 4.56 -20.77
CA PRO A 124 21.15 5.52 -21.11
C PRO A 124 19.99 4.94 -21.94
N VAL A 125 20.31 4.13 -22.96
CA VAL A 125 19.31 3.52 -23.86
C VAL A 125 18.47 2.47 -23.11
N SER A 126 19.13 1.57 -22.38
CA SER A 126 18.44 0.56 -21.56
C SER A 126 17.61 1.19 -20.44
N ALA A 127 18.09 2.30 -19.86
CA ALA A 127 17.39 3.04 -18.82
C ALA A 127 16.11 3.67 -19.37
N LEU A 128 16.14 4.23 -20.59
CA LEU A 128 14.94 4.78 -21.24
C LEU A 128 13.88 3.69 -21.47
N GLY A 129 14.29 2.54 -22.02
CA GLY A 129 13.38 1.40 -22.20
C GLY A 129 12.78 0.92 -20.87
N LYS A 130 13.61 0.81 -19.83
CA LYS A 130 13.15 0.45 -18.48
C LYS A 130 12.20 1.49 -17.90
N ALA A 131 12.49 2.78 -18.08
CA ALA A 131 11.66 3.88 -17.61
C ALA A 131 10.29 3.88 -18.30
N LEU A 132 10.22 3.69 -19.62
CA LEU A 132 8.96 3.56 -20.34
C LEU A 132 8.13 2.38 -19.84
N GLY A 133 8.77 1.21 -19.62
CA GLY A 133 8.11 0.04 -19.05
C GLY A 133 7.56 0.31 -17.65
N GLU A 134 8.37 0.91 -16.77
CA GLU A 134 7.93 1.31 -15.42
C GLU A 134 6.78 2.32 -15.48
N THR A 135 6.86 3.35 -16.32
CA THR A 135 5.79 4.32 -16.52
C THR A 135 4.50 3.63 -16.97
N TRP A 136 4.58 2.67 -17.90
CA TRP A 136 3.42 1.89 -18.35
C TRP A 136 2.83 1.06 -17.20
N ASP A 137 3.65 0.30 -16.47
CA ASP A 137 3.22 -0.54 -15.37
C ASP A 137 2.55 0.28 -14.26
N LYS A 138 3.14 1.43 -13.89
CA LYS A 138 2.56 2.35 -12.91
C LYS A 138 1.27 2.97 -13.42
N SER A 139 1.20 3.34 -14.70
CA SER A 139 -0.01 3.89 -15.30
C SER A 139 -1.17 2.89 -15.29
N ALA A 140 -0.90 1.66 -15.71
CA ALA A 140 -1.87 0.57 -15.69
C ALA A 140 -2.32 0.25 -14.27
N PHE A 141 -1.39 0.20 -13.32
CA PHE A 141 -1.70 0.01 -11.90
C PHE A 141 -2.63 1.11 -11.37
N THR A 142 -2.36 2.38 -11.68
CA THR A 142 -3.21 3.51 -11.29
C THR A 142 -4.63 3.36 -11.83
N LEU A 143 -4.79 3.00 -13.11
CA LEU A 143 -6.11 2.75 -13.71
C LEU A 143 -6.85 1.59 -13.02
N VAL A 144 -6.16 0.47 -12.76
CA VAL A 144 -6.74 -0.68 -12.04
C VAL A 144 -7.19 -0.28 -10.63
N MET A 145 -6.37 0.50 -9.92
CA MET A 145 -6.72 0.98 -8.57
C MET A 145 -7.92 1.91 -8.58
N ILE A 146 -8.02 2.82 -9.56
CA ILE A 146 -9.20 3.66 -9.75
C ILE A 146 -10.44 2.81 -10.01
N GLY A 147 -10.33 1.82 -10.90
CA GLY A 147 -11.42 0.88 -11.18
C GLY A 147 -11.89 0.14 -9.92
N ARG A 148 -10.96 -0.38 -9.12
CA ARG A 148 -11.27 -1.07 -7.85
C ARG A 148 -11.86 -0.16 -6.77
N MET A 149 -11.51 1.12 -6.77
CA MET A 149 -12.17 2.10 -5.91
C MET A 149 -13.63 2.28 -6.35
N ILE A 150 -13.88 2.43 -7.66
CA ILE A 150 -15.22 2.56 -8.23
C ILE A 150 -16.09 1.32 -7.95
N THR A 151 -15.53 0.10 -8.00
CA THR A 151 -16.26 -1.14 -7.67
C THR A 151 -16.44 -1.38 -6.17
N GLY A 152 -15.80 -0.60 -5.30
CA GLY A 152 -15.88 -0.72 -3.85
C GLY A 152 -14.97 -1.78 -3.23
N GLU A 153 -14.08 -2.40 -4.02
CA GLU A 153 -13.06 -3.33 -3.52
C GLU A 153 -11.96 -2.62 -2.71
N VAL A 154 -11.71 -1.35 -3.02
CA VAL A 154 -10.75 -0.49 -2.32
C VAL A 154 -11.47 0.69 -1.70
N SER A 155 -11.21 0.94 -0.42
CA SER A 155 -11.79 2.09 0.31
C SER A 155 -11.31 3.42 -0.27
N TRP A 156 -12.27 4.29 -0.58
CA TRP A 156 -12.07 5.67 -0.99
C TRP A 156 -11.33 6.53 0.05
N ARG A 157 -11.26 6.08 1.31
CA ARG A 157 -10.51 6.76 2.38
C ARG A 157 -9.00 6.76 2.16
N ASN A 158 -8.51 5.90 1.27
CA ASN A 158 -7.09 5.79 0.94
C ASN A 158 -6.64 6.79 -0.16
N ILE A 159 -7.54 7.63 -0.66
CA ILE A 159 -7.17 8.70 -1.59
C ILE A 159 -6.36 9.75 -0.83
N SER A 160 -5.10 9.93 -1.24
CA SER A 160 -4.21 10.94 -0.68
C SER A 160 -4.66 12.34 -1.11
N GLY A 161 -5.02 13.19 -0.16
CA GLY A 161 -5.24 14.61 -0.43
C GLY A 161 -3.93 15.41 -0.51
N PRO A 162 -4.02 16.73 -0.77
CA PRO A 162 -2.85 17.60 -0.94
C PRO A 162 -1.92 17.63 0.28
N VAL A 163 -2.48 17.52 1.49
CA VAL A 163 -1.69 17.57 2.72
C VAL A 163 -0.92 16.26 2.91
N THR A 164 -1.56 15.13 2.60
CA THR A 164 -0.89 13.82 2.56
C THR A 164 0.29 13.83 1.59
N ILE A 165 0.09 14.35 0.37
CA ILE A 165 1.14 14.41 -0.64
C ILE A 165 2.32 15.25 -0.13
N ALA A 166 2.05 16.38 0.54
CA ALA A 166 3.08 17.22 1.14
C ALA A 166 3.86 16.51 2.27
N ASP A 167 3.18 15.78 3.15
CA ASP A 167 3.82 14.99 4.21
C ASP A 167 4.70 13.87 3.64
N TYR A 168 4.19 13.09 2.67
CA TYR A 168 4.96 12.05 1.99
C TYR A 168 6.16 12.64 1.20
N ALA A 169 6.02 13.82 0.61
CA ALA A 169 7.13 14.54 0.00
C ALA A 169 8.22 14.85 1.03
N GLY A 170 7.83 15.34 2.22
CA GLY A 170 8.74 15.62 3.32
C GLY A 170 9.43 14.37 3.87
N GLN A 171 8.69 13.27 4.04
CA GLN A 171 9.23 11.98 4.51
C GLN A 171 10.19 11.37 3.48
N SER A 172 9.82 11.35 2.20
CA SER A 172 10.68 10.82 1.14
C SER A 172 11.97 11.64 0.98
N ALA A 173 11.91 12.96 1.14
CA ALA A 173 13.10 13.81 1.16
C ALA A 173 14.06 13.48 2.33
N LYS A 174 13.53 13.14 3.51
CA LYS A 174 14.34 12.68 4.66
C LYS A 174 14.99 11.32 4.43
N LEU A 175 14.35 10.44 3.66
CA LEU A 175 14.87 9.11 3.30
C LEU A 175 15.99 9.18 2.26
N GLY A 176 16.03 10.23 1.45
CA GLY A 176 17.09 10.48 0.47
C GLY A 176 16.56 10.87 -0.90
N LEU A 177 17.48 11.27 -1.77
CA LEU A 177 17.13 11.79 -3.10
C LEU A 177 16.48 10.73 -3.99
N ASP A 178 16.89 9.46 -3.87
CA ASP A 178 16.34 8.39 -4.69
C ASP A 178 14.86 8.11 -4.35
N TYR A 179 14.50 8.11 -3.05
CA TYR A 179 13.12 7.99 -2.59
C TYR A 179 12.28 9.18 -3.04
N TYR A 180 12.82 10.39 -2.90
CA TYR A 180 12.13 11.61 -3.33
C TYR A 180 11.84 11.63 -4.84
N LEU A 181 12.83 11.27 -5.68
CA LEU A 181 12.63 11.21 -7.13
C LEU A 181 11.62 10.13 -7.54
N LYS A 182 11.64 8.95 -6.89
CA LYS A 182 10.65 7.89 -7.12
C LYS A 182 9.24 8.35 -6.73
N PHE A 183 9.11 9.07 -5.61
CA PHE A 183 7.83 9.64 -5.18
C PHE A 183 7.32 10.69 -6.17
N LEU A 184 8.19 11.62 -6.59
CA LEU A 184 7.86 12.64 -7.58
C LEU A 184 7.41 11.99 -8.89
N ALA A 185 8.14 10.98 -9.37
CA ALA A 185 7.76 10.23 -10.57
C ALA A 185 6.39 9.56 -10.43
N LEU A 186 6.11 8.92 -9.29
CA LEU A 186 4.81 8.30 -9.02
C LEU A 186 3.66 9.32 -9.07
N VAL A 187 3.84 10.49 -8.45
CA VAL A 187 2.85 11.58 -8.47
C VAL A 187 2.66 12.11 -9.89
N SER A 188 3.75 12.37 -10.62
CA SER A 188 3.69 12.85 -12.00
C SER A 188 2.96 11.87 -12.94
N ILE A 189 3.26 10.56 -12.82
CA ILE A 189 2.57 9.52 -13.59
C ILE A 189 1.09 9.49 -13.23
N SER A 190 0.76 9.54 -11.94
CA SER A 190 -0.64 9.48 -11.49
C SER A 190 -1.44 10.69 -11.97
N LEU A 191 -0.88 11.91 -11.88
CA LEU A 191 -1.51 13.11 -12.42
C LEU A 191 -1.66 13.05 -13.94
N GLY A 192 -0.66 12.55 -14.66
CA GLY A 192 -0.73 12.34 -16.11
C GLY A 192 -1.87 11.38 -16.49
N VAL A 193 -2.00 10.25 -15.80
CA VAL A 193 -3.08 9.28 -16.01
C VAL A 193 -4.44 9.89 -15.70
N LEU A 194 -4.57 10.60 -14.58
CA LEU A 194 -5.82 11.27 -14.19
C LEU A 194 -6.23 12.34 -15.21
N ASN A 195 -5.29 13.11 -15.73
CA ASN A 195 -5.56 14.13 -16.76
C ASN A 195 -6.00 13.54 -18.09
N LEU A 196 -5.64 12.28 -18.39
CA LEU A 196 -6.07 11.56 -19.59
C LEU A 196 -7.44 10.87 -19.44
N LEU A 197 -8.03 10.85 -18.24
CA LEU A 197 -9.38 10.30 -18.05
C LEU A 197 -10.43 11.16 -18.79
N PRO A 198 -11.55 10.57 -19.22
CA PRO A 198 -12.62 11.25 -19.93
C PRO A 198 -13.47 12.12 -18.97
N ILE A 199 -12.82 13.05 -18.27
CA ILE A 199 -13.42 13.97 -17.31
C ILE A 199 -13.47 15.35 -17.98
N PRO A 200 -14.66 15.94 -18.15
CA PRO A 200 -14.78 17.30 -18.68
C PRO A 200 -13.96 18.28 -17.82
N ILE A 201 -13.25 19.24 -18.43
CA ILE A 201 -12.23 20.16 -17.86
C ILE A 201 -10.77 19.66 -17.93
N LEU A 202 -10.54 18.35 -17.99
CA LEU A 202 -9.19 17.79 -18.14
C LEU A 202 -8.86 17.54 -19.62
N ASP A 203 -7.57 17.31 -19.91
CA ASP A 203 -7.07 17.04 -21.26
C ASP A 203 -7.80 15.85 -21.93
N GLY A 204 -8.08 14.78 -21.17
CA GLY A 204 -8.85 13.63 -21.62
C GLY A 204 -10.33 13.92 -21.88
N GLY A 205 -10.88 15.00 -21.32
CA GLY A 205 -12.21 15.51 -21.65
C GLY A 205 -12.27 16.04 -23.09
N HIS A 206 -11.21 16.67 -23.57
CA HIS A 206 -11.10 17.06 -24.98
C HIS A 206 -11.02 15.84 -25.90
N LEU A 207 -10.24 14.83 -25.50
CA LEU A 207 -10.18 13.56 -26.22
C LEU A 207 -11.54 12.87 -26.30
N LEU A 208 -12.32 12.91 -25.22
CA LEU A 208 -13.70 12.42 -25.20
C LEU A 208 -14.57 13.18 -26.20
N TYR A 209 -14.50 14.51 -26.25
CA TYR A 209 -15.26 15.29 -27.22
C TYR A 209 -14.87 14.93 -28.65
N TYR A 210 -13.58 14.80 -28.97
CA TYR A 210 -13.15 14.35 -30.30
C TYR A 210 -13.66 12.95 -30.64
N LEU A 211 -13.66 12.02 -29.68
CA LEU A 211 -14.24 10.69 -29.88
C LEU A 211 -15.73 10.79 -30.23
N VAL A 212 -16.47 11.63 -29.51
CA VAL A 212 -17.90 11.89 -29.76
C VAL A 212 -18.10 12.54 -31.13
N GLU A 213 -17.27 13.49 -31.53
CA GLU A 213 -17.34 14.14 -32.85
C GLU A 213 -17.08 13.17 -33.99
N ILE A 214 -16.13 12.24 -33.83
CA ILE A 214 -15.86 11.17 -34.80
C ILE A 214 -17.09 10.28 -34.98
N ILE A 215 -17.76 9.91 -33.88
CA ILE A 215 -18.97 9.07 -33.91
C ILE A 215 -20.16 9.85 -34.51
N LYS A 216 -20.32 11.11 -34.10
CA LYS A 216 -21.40 12.00 -34.54
C LYS A 216 -21.19 12.54 -35.96
N ARG A 217 -19.97 12.43 -36.51
CA ARG A 217 -19.51 13.01 -37.79
C ARG A 217 -19.75 14.52 -37.90
N GLY A 218 -19.65 15.23 -36.78
CA GLY A 218 -19.86 16.67 -36.73
C GLY A 218 -19.54 17.23 -35.34
N PRO A 219 -19.30 18.55 -35.24
CA PRO A 219 -18.83 19.17 -34.01
C PRO A 219 -19.82 19.01 -32.86
N VAL A 220 -19.30 18.92 -31.64
CA VAL A 220 -20.10 19.05 -30.42
C VAL A 220 -20.49 20.52 -30.28
N SER A 221 -21.74 20.81 -29.92
CA SER A 221 -22.19 22.18 -29.74
C SER A 221 -21.47 22.83 -28.56
N GLU A 222 -21.08 24.11 -28.70
CA GLU A 222 -20.41 24.88 -27.65
C GLU A 222 -21.15 24.81 -26.31
N ARG A 223 -22.49 24.96 -26.33
CA ARG A 223 -23.33 24.81 -25.13
C ARG A 223 -23.17 23.47 -24.43
N THR A 224 -23.00 22.38 -25.18
CA THR A 224 -22.81 21.03 -24.60
C THR A 224 -21.43 20.92 -23.97
N MET A 225 -20.42 21.49 -24.60
CA MET A 225 -19.06 21.54 -24.06
C MET A 225 -18.99 22.39 -22.78
N GLU A 226 -19.64 23.55 -22.76
CA GLU A 226 -19.76 24.43 -21.60
C GLU A 226 -20.45 23.73 -20.42
N ILE A 227 -21.60 23.10 -20.66
CA ILE A 227 -22.32 22.35 -19.64
C ILE A 227 -21.45 21.20 -19.11
N GLY A 228 -20.80 20.46 -20.02
CA GLY A 228 -19.89 19.40 -19.65
C GLY A 228 -18.76 19.90 -18.76
N GLN A 229 -18.08 20.99 -19.14
CA GLN A 229 -17.02 21.62 -18.35
C GLN A 229 -17.50 22.09 -16.98
N GLN A 230 -18.69 22.69 -16.88
CA GLN A 230 -19.26 23.11 -15.59
C GLN A 230 -19.53 21.92 -14.68
N ILE A 231 -20.08 20.82 -15.22
CA ILE A 231 -20.29 19.58 -14.47
C ILE A 231 -18.94 19.02 -14.01
N GLY A 232 -17.96 18.96 -14.90
CA GLY A 232 -16.61 18.48 -14.59
C GLY A 232 -15.92 19.31 -13.51
N LEU A 233 -16.00 20.64 -13.61
CA LEU A 233 -15.46 21.56 -12.62
C LEU A 233 -16.15 21.39 -11.26
N ALA A 234 -17.49 21.29 -11.23
CA ALA A 234 -18.22 21.07 -9.99
C ALA A 234 -17.82 19.75 -9.33
N PHE A 235 -17.67 18.68 -10.11
CA PHE A 235 -17.21 17.38 -9.61
C PHE A 235 -15.77 17.43 -9.10
N LEU A 236 -14.86 18.13 -9.81
CA LEU A 236 -13.47 18.30 -9.40
C LEU A 236 -13.37 19.06 -8.07
N ILE A 237 -14.09 20.17 -7.94
CA ILE A 237 -14.15 20.94 -6.69
C ILE A 237 -14.70 20.09 -5.55
N MET A 238 -15.77 19.34 -5.79
CA MET A 238 -16.35 18.44 -4.80
C MET A 238 -15.35 17.37 -4.34
N LEU A 239 -14.63 16.76 -5.29
CA LEU A 239 -13.62 15.74 -5.00
C LEU A 239 -12.42 16.34 -4.24
N MET A 240 -11.97 17.54 -4.61
CA MET A 240 -10.92 18.26 -3.89
C MET A 240 -11.35 18.59 -2.46
N ALA A 241 -12.56 19.10 -2.27
CA ALA A 241 -13.10 19.40 -0.95
C ALA A 241 -13.22 18.13 -0.09
N PHE A 242 -13.67 17.03 -0.70
CA PHE A 242 -13.75 15.72 -0.03
C PHE A 242 -12.37 15.19 0.38
N ALA A 243 -11.38 15.23 -0.53
CA ALA A 243 -10.02 14.79 -0.24
C ALA A 243 -9.38 15.63 0.87
N PHE A 244 -9.59 16.95 0.84
CA PHE A 244 -9.13 17.87 1.88
C PHE A 244 -9.81 17.61 3.22
N TYR A 245 -11.13 17.37 3.24
CA TYR A 245 -11.88 17.00 4.43
C TYR A 245 -11.38 15.69 5.04
N ASN A 246 -11.13 14.67 4.20
CA ASN A 246 -10.58 13.38 4.65
C ASN A 246 -9.16 13.55 5.24
N ASP A 247 -8.31 14.36 4.61
CA ASP A 247 -6.97 14.70 5.11
C ASP A 247 -7.01 15.40 6.47
N ILE A 248 -7.88 16.41 6.62
CA ILE A 248 -8.10 17.13 7.89
C ILE A 248 -8.57 16.16 8.97
N ASN A 249 -9.62 15.39 8.71
CA ASN A 249 -10.14 14.45 9.69
C ASN A 249 -9.05 13.49 10.14
N ARG A 250 -8.26 12.97 9.21
CA ARG A 250 -7.15 12.06 9.54
C ARG A 250 -6.09 12.68 10.44
N LEU A 251 -5.82 13.99 10.31
CA LEU A 251 -4.87 14.71 11.16
C LEU A 251 -5.42 14.99 12.57
N PHE A 252 -6.74 15.19 12.70
CA PHE A 252 -7.39 15.45 14.01
C PHE A 252 -7.85 14.19 14.73
N SER A 253 -8.09 13.09 14.00
CA SER A 253 -8.45 11.78 14.56
C SER A 253 -7.25 10.82 14.68
N GLY A 254 -6.04 11.33 14.41
CA GLY A 254 -4.77 10.61 14.58
C GLY A 254 -4.27 10.68 16.02
#